data_AF-A0AAP2SWA4-F1
#
_entry.id   AF-A0AAP2SWA4-F1
#
_cell.length_a   1.000
_cell.length_b   1.000
_cell.length_c   1.000
_cell.angle_alpha   90.00
_cell.angle_beta   90.00
_cell.angle_gamma   90.00
#
_symmetry.space_group_name_H-M   'P 1'
#
loop_
_entity.id
_entity.type
_entity.pdbx_description
1 polymer ?
#
loop_
_entity_poly.entity_id
_entity_poly.type
_entity_poly.pdbx_seq_one_letter_code
_entity_poly.pdbx_strand_id
1 'polypeptide(L)'
;MGVSYTKLASIVAVAAVVGAVVFHQPVNAAPATFTWTGATGDSKMSTAGNWKEGSVPTQGSKLVFKCVDGPNENIQNDLAVVPSGLEVKKLDSLPANKSCAKYTINTMQFTPDAEFTGDQTSADNKDRRKIPFVSINTVIGLSNMKSNGFNGEFKNKPTINRFEFANTGCNEIAESLRAAEKIVGENASVKPEGANSILVKNKGQLEIDEDNNETSASKITFENGAMISHGVHCQPSGSTGGNLLVITTVLSGDIVLNGDVEYKLESMNDVKITGKLSGPGKLIAHKDNKGVVLVESSNNTSGTPNGRYGNVHGPKLIKLDDNKPDDYILIKRGEAVLLNGIRHEVDILEGGMLSGNATLNYLLFVGGVVSPGNNSPGKITTDSLNFGNSGVYKVKILDKDHYDQIVADLGVILDGGSLDLTYLEGCVIKKGDTFTIIDNKGTGPVTGSLAGMGGTFKDLPEGAEITVSGVTFKISYVGGDGNDIVLTALNDSPAPKSSKTPKAPNTGGEKLAVNLIGAIAGVASAVALLIVAKRKSFNKK
;
A
#
# COMPACT_ATOMS: atom_id res chain seq x y z
N MET A 1 70.24 10.76 17.18
CA MET A 1 69.59 9.48 16.80
C MET A 1 68.10 9.66 17.01
N GLY A 2 67.28 9.44 15.97
CA GLY A 2 65.82 9.59 16.04
C GLY A 2 65.29 10.27 14.80
N VAL A 3 64.89 9.45 13.83
CA VAL A 3 64.63 9.76 12.42
C VAL A 3 63.24 10.39 12.24
N SER A 4 63.13 11.33 11.30
CA SER A 4 61.91 11.73 10.58
C SER A 4 61.22 10.51 9.94
N TYR A 5 59.90 10.52 9.77
CA TYR A 5 59.23 10.21 8.49
C TYR A 5 57.71 10.31 8.68
N THR A 6 57.16 11.38 8.12
CA THR A 6 55.76 11.57 7.78
C THR A 6 55.20 10.37 7.01
N LYS A 7 54.17 9.71 7.54
CA LYS A 7 53.38 8.72 6.80
C LYS A 7 52.51 9.43 5.77
N LEU A 8 52.87 9.25 4.50
CA LEU A 8 51.97 9.37 3.35
C LEU A 8 50.85 8.32 3.52
N ALA A 9 49.60 8.78 3.58
CA ALA A 9 48.43 7.95 3.33
C ALA A 9 47.86 8.38 1.99
N SER A 10 48.18 7.60 0.96
CA SER A 10 47.66 7.73 -0.39
C SER A 10 46.15 7.52 -0.39
N ILE A 11 45.39 8.58 -0.64
CA ILE A 11 43.98 8.50 -1.02
C ILE A 11 43.97 8.10 -2.50
N VAL A 12 43.70 6.82 -2.78
CA VAL A 12 43.35 6.37 -4.12
C VAL A 12 41.89 6.80 -4.35
N ALA A 13 41.71 7.99 -4.93
CA ALA A 13 40.45 8.37 -5.53
C ALA A 13 40.26 7.51 -6.78
N VAL A 14 39.39 6.50 -6.71
CA VAL A 14 38.87 5.84 -7.90
C VAL A 14 37.90 6.82 -8.57
N ALA A 15 38.46 7.73 -9.37
CA ALA A 15 37.69 8.49 -10.32
C ALA A 15 37.20 7.48 -11.37
N ALA A 16 35.90 7.19 -11.35
CA ALA A 16 35.25 6.53 -12.47
C ALA A 16 35.39 7.46 -13.68
N VAL A 17 36.38 7.16 -14.54
CA VAL A 17 36.48 7.74 -15.87
C VAL A 17 35.23 7.28 -16.61
N VAL A 18 34.20 8.14 -16.63
CA VAL A 18 33.13 8.07 -17.62
C VAL A 18 33.82 8.39 -18.94
N GLY A 19 34.36 7.35 -19.58
CA GLY A 19 34.76 7.43 -20.97
C GLY A 19 33.52 7.79 -21.75
N ALA A 20 33.43 9.04 -22.19
CA ALA A 20 32.55 9.44 -23.26
C ALA A 20 33.00 8.67 -24.51
N VAL A 21 32.53 7.43 -24.64
CA VAL A 21 32.43 6.79 -25.94
C VAL A 21 31.42 7.63 -26.69
N VAL A 22 31.92 8.57 -27.49
CA VAL A 22 31.15 9.18 -28.56
C VAL A 22 30.82 8.05 -29.51
N PHE A 23 29.72 7.35 -29.24
CA PHE A 23 29.05 6.56 -30.24
C PHE A 23 28.71 7.53 -31.36
N HIS A 24 29.51 7.52 -32.43
CA HIS A 24 29.05 7.93 -33.74
C HIS A 24 27.97 6.92 -34.14
N GLN A 25 26.78 7.08 -33.56
CA GLN A 25 25.56 6.55 -34.15
C GLN A 25 25.50 7.20 -35.55
N PRO A 26 25.28 6.44 -36.64
CA PRO A 26 24.92 7.07 -37.89
C PRO A 26 23.72 7.97 -37.59
N VAL A 27 23.83 9.25 -37.95
CA VAL A 27 22.69 10.17 -37.87
C VAL A 27 21.69 9.68 -38.91
N ASN A 28 20.85 8.72 -38.52
CA ASN A 28 19.70 8.34 -39.32
C ASN A 28 18.87 9.62 -39.45
N ALA A 29 18.57 9.98 -40.70
CA ALA A 29 17.63 11.05 -40.97
C ALA A 29 16.33 10.78 -40.18
N ALA A 30 15.73 11.84 -39.63
CA ALA A 30 14.45 11.71 -38.96
C ALA A 30 13.44 11.01 -39.88
N PRO A 31 12.61 10.08 -39.36
CA PRO A 31 11.68 9.33 -40.18
C PRO A 31 10.72 10.27 -40.92
N ALA A 32 10.41 9.94 -42.17
CA ALA A 32 9.38 10.64 -42.92
C ALA A 32 8.06 10.60 -42.15
N THR A 33 7.32 11.71 -42.16
CA THR A 33 6.12 11.87 -41.33
C THR A 33 4.90 11.98 -42.23
N PHE A 34 3.85 11.21 -41.94
CA PHE A 34 2.60 11.20 -42.71
C PHE A 34 1.42 11.52 -41.80
N THR A 35 0.62 12.54 -42.15
CA THR A 35 -0.50 13.01 -41.32
C THR A 35 -1.82 12.50 -41.86
N TRP A 36 -2.54 11.72 -41.05
CA TRP A 36 -3.87 11.23 -41.38
C TRP A 36 -4.88 12.38 -41.45
N THR A 37 -5.66 12.43 -42.54
CA THR A 37 -6.76 13.38 -42.74
C THR A 37 -8.10 12.68 -42.93
N GLY A 38 -8.11 11.41 -43.37
CA GLY A 38 -9.34 10.68 -43.67
C GLY A 38 -10.20 11.32 -44.78
N ALA A 39 -9.61 12.21 -45.59
CA ALA A 39 -10.36 13.12 -46.44
C ALA A 39 -11.17 12.44 -47.56
N THR A 40 -10.82 11.22 -47.99
CA THR A 40 -11.60 10.49 -49.00
C THR A 40 -12.79 9.74 -48.41
N GLY A 41 -12.82 9.54 -47.09
CA GLY A 41 -13.90 8.86 -46.37
C GLY A 41 -13.95 7.33 -46.55
N ASP A 42 -12.96 6.72 -47.23
CA ASP A 42 -12.88 5.26 -47.41
C ASP A 42 -12.22 4.54 -46.22
N SER A 43 -11.66 5.29 -45.27
CA SER A 43 -10.94 4.82 -44.08
C SER A 43 -9.75 3.88 -44.34
N LYS A 44 -9.11 3.95 -45.51
CA LYS A 44 -7.95 3.10 -45.88
C LYS A 44 -6.62 3.83 -45.82
N MET A 45 -5.62 3.21 -45.20
CA MET A 45 -4.26 3.77 -45.11
C MET A 45 -3.50 3.74 -46.45
N SER A 46 -3.85 2.85 -47.38
CA SER A 46 -3.25 2.78 -48.71
C SER A 46 -3.75 3.86 -49.68
N THR A 47 -4.80 4.60 -49.32
CA THR A 47 -5.33 5.70 -50.14
C THR A 47 -4.53 6.98 -49.92
N ALA A 48 -3.73 7.39 -50.91
CA ALA A 48 -2.88 8.59 -50.85
C ALA A 48 -3.66 9.88 -50.47
N GLY A 49 -4.93 9.99 -50.87
CA GLY A 49 -5.78 11.14 -50.55
C GLY A 49 -6.16 11.27 -49.06
N ASN A 50 -5.99 10.22 -48.25
CA ASN A 50 -6.21 10.27 -46.80
C ASN A 50 -5.00 10.78 -46.02
N TRP A 51 -3.91 11.11 -46.71
CA TRP A 51 -2.69 11.64 -46.10
C TRP A 51 -2.48 13.07 -46.58
N LYS A 52 -2.11 13.96 -45.66
CA LYS A 52 -1.84 15.37 -45.97
C LYS A 52 -0.75 15.51 -47.05
N GLU A 53 0.19 14.58 -47.07
CA GLU A 53 1.34 14.52 -47.97
C GLU A 53 0.95 14.10 -49.40
N GLY A 54 -0.32 13.72 -49.64
CA GLY A 54 -0.80 13.32 -50.98
C GLY A 54 -0.14 12.04 -51.51
N SER A 55 0.46 11.25 -50.62
CA SER A 55 1.17 10.02 -50.93
C SER A 55 0.99 8.99 -49.82
N VAL A 56 1.17 7.71 -50.15
CA VAL A 56 1.05 6.60 -49.19
C VAL A 56 2.30 6.55 -48.31
N PRO A 57 2.17 6.28 -46.99
CA PRO A 57 3.31 6.11 -46.10
C PRO A 57 4.35 5.13 -46.63
N THR A 58 5.62 5.45 -46.39
CA THR A 58 6.77 4.62 -46.78
C THR A 58 7.30 3.77 -45.62
N GLN A 59 8.22 2.84 -45.90
CA GLN A 59 8.88 2.03 -44.87
C GLN A 59 9.54 2.91 -43.81
N GLY A 60 9.31 2.61 -42.53
CA GLY A 60 9.89 3.35 -41.41
C GLY A 60 9.34 4.76 -41.21
N SER A 61 8.20 5.10 -41.81
CA SER A 61 7.56 6.41 -41.59
C SER A 61 6.92 6.49 -40.22
N LYS A 62 6.82 7.71 -39.66
CA LYS A 62 6.02 8.01 -38.47
C LYS A 62 4.63 8.51 -38.88
N LEU A 63 3.56 7.92 -38.34
CA LEU A 63 2.19 8.31 -38.69
C LEU A 63 1.61 9.25 -37.63
N VAL A 64 1.02 10.35 -38.07
CA VAL A 64 0.50 11.42 -37.20
C VAL A 64 -1.01 11.45 -37.24
N PHE A 65 -1.62 11.36 -36.07
CA PHE A 65 -3.05 11.57 -35.85
C PHE A 65 -3.25 12.89 -35.12
N LYS A 66 -4.06 13.77 -35.70
CA LYS A 66 -4.37 15.07 -35.10
C LYS A 66 -5.75 15.02 -34.48
N CYS A 67 -5.96 15.86 -33.47
CA CYS A 67 -7.32 16.08 -33.01
C CYS A 67 -8.20 16.61 -34.15
N VAL A 68 -9.42 16.09 -34.27
CA VAL A 68 -10.48 16.63 -35.12
C VAL A 68 -11.78 16.68 -34.32
N ASP A 69 -12.56 17.75 -34.50
CA ASP A 69 -13.95 17.82 -33.99
C ASP A 69 -14.85 17.10 -34.98
N GLY A 70 -15.14 15.84 -34.70
CA GLY A 70 -15.84 14.95 -35.63
C GLY A 70 -16.21 13.60 -35.01
N PRO A 71 -16.86 12.72 -35.78
CA PRO A 71 -17.17 11.37 -35.33
C PRO A 71 -15.88 10.56 -35.13
N ASN A 72 -15.98 9.53 -34.28
CA ASN A 72 -14.93 8.52 -34.18
C ASN A 72 -14.74 7.82 -35.52
N GLU A 73 -13.51 7.41 -35.80
CA GLU A 73 -13.14 6.81 -37.09
C GLU A 73 -12.59 5.39 -36.89
N ASN A 74 -13.06 4.47 -37.73
CA ASN A 74 -12.52 3.11 -37.81
C ASN A 74 -11.64 3.01 -39.05
N ILE A 75 -10.33 2.90 -38.86
CA ILE A 75 -9.33 2.91 -39.92
C ILE A 75 -8.89 1.48 -40.22
N GLN A 76 -8.95 1.12 -41.50
CA GLN A 76 -8.35 -0.10 -42.02
C GLN A 76 -6.90 0.19 -42.40
N ASN A 77 -5.96 -0.37 -41.64
CA ASN A 77 -4.58 -0.47 -42.11
C ASN A 77 -4.47 -1.60 -43.14
N ASP A 78 -4.13 -1.22 -44.36
CA ASP A 78 -3.85 -2.06 -45.52
C ASP A 78 -2.49 -1.68 -46.15
N LEU A 79 -1.61 -1.04 -45.38
CA LEU A 79 -0.25 -0.72 -45.80
C LEU A 79 0.59 -1.99 -45.97
N ALA A 80 1.37 -2.05 -47.05
CA ALA A 80 2.41 -3.05 -47.25
C ALA A 80 3.74 -2.68 -46.56
N VAL A 81 3.83 -1.47 -46.01
CA VAL A 81 5.01 -0.94 -45.33
C VAL A 81 4.86 -1.04 -43.82
N VAL A 82 5.99 -1.02 -43.12
CA VAL A 82 6.03 -1.09 -41.65
C VAL A 82 6.45 0.28 -41.10
N PRO A 83 5.53 1.03 -40.46
CA PRO A 83 5.82 2.31 -39.82
C PRO A 83 6.77 2.19 -38.61
N SER A 84 7.47 3.28 -38.30
CA SER A 84 8.38 3.37 -37.14
C SER A 84 7.71 3.81 -35.84
N GLY A 85 6.39 4.03 -35.86
CA GLY A 85 5.61 4.43 -34.69
C GLY A 85 4.56 5.50 -35.01
N LEU A 86 3.99 6.07 -33.96
CA LEU A 86 2.85 6.99 -34.05
C LEU A 86 3.13 8.32 -33.35
N GLU A 87 2.40 9.36 -33.76
CA GLU A 87 2.36 10.64 -33.08
C GLU A 87 0.92 11.11 -32.93
N VAL A 88 0.54 11.60 -31.75
CA VAL A 88 -0.74 12.28 -31.52
C VAL A 88 -0.52 13.76 -31.25
N LYS A 89 -1.20 14.63 -32.00
CA LYS A 89 -1.10 16.08 -31.81
C LYS A 89 -2.38 16.70 -31.28
N LYS A 90 -2.23 17.56 -30.28
CA LYS A 90 -3.35 18.30 -29.70
C LYS A 90 -3.85 19.41 -30.63
N LEU A 91 -5.08 19.83 -30.41
CA LEU A 91 -5.55 21.14 -30.90
C LEU A 91 -5.34 22.22 -29.84
N ASP A 92 -5.06 23.45 -30.27
CA ASP A 92 -4.92 24.59 -29.35
C ASP A 92 -6.23 24.89 -28.61
N SER A 93 -7.35 24.83 -29.35
CA SER A 93 -8.70 25.09 -28.83
C SER A 93 -9.70 24.07 -29.36
N LEU A 94 -10.55 23.55 -28.49
CA LEU A 94 -11.76 22.81 -28.84
C LEU A 94 -12.97 23.50 -28.22
N PRO A 95 -14.14 23.47 -28.88
CA PRO A 95 -15.40 23.93 -28.28
C PRO A 95 -15.63 23.33 -26.90
N ALA A 96 -16.32 24.06 -26.02
CA ALA A 96 -16.68 23.56 -24.70
C ALA A 96 -17.49 22.25 -24.83
N ASN A 97 -17.24 21.29 -23.93
CA ASN A 97 -17.89 19.96 -23.91
C ASN A 97 -17.65 19.08 -25.14
N LYS A 98 -16.68 19.42 -26.00
CA LYS A 98 -16.21 18.55 -27.08
C LYS A 98 -14.88 17.88 -26.72
N SER A 99 -14.67 16.72 -27.34
CA SER A 99 -13.42 15.95 -27.30
C SER A 99 -13.03 15.59 -28.73
N CYS A 100 -11.74 15.35 -28.97
CA CYS A 100 -11.26 14.84 -30.25
C CYS A 100 -11.93 13.52 -30.61
N ALA A 101 -12.11 13.30 -31.91
CA ALA A 101 -12.43 11.99 -32.42
C ALA A 101 -11.44 10.93 -31.93
N LYS A 102 -11.97 9.75 -31.58
CA LYS A 102 -11.19 8.53 -31.34
C LYS A 102 -10.88 7.86 -32.67
N TYR A 103 -9.63 7.43 -32.84
CA TYR A 103 -9.21 6.59 -33.96
C TYR A 103 -9.11 5.14 -33.51
N THR A 104 -9.77 4.23 -34.22
CA THR A 104 -9.66 2.79 -33.99
C THR A 104 -9.04 2.14 -35.22
N ILE A 105 -7.87 1.52 -35.07
CA ILE A 105 -7.14 0.88 -36.17
C ILE A 105 -7.22 -0.63 -35.98
N ASN A 106 -7.55 -1.37 -37.04
CA ASN A 106 -7.69 -2.83 -36.99
C ASN A 106 -6.37 -3.54 -36.60
N THR A 107 -5.32 -3.46 -37.41
CA THR A 107 -4.06 -4.16 -37.19
C THR A 107 -2.90 -3.27 -37.59
N MET A 108 -1.89 -3.11 -36.75
CA MET A 108 -0.67 -2.38 -37.09
C MET A 108 0.55 -3.27 -36.89
N GLN A 109 1.38 -3.37 -37.92
CA GLN A 109 2.75 -3.87 -37.79
C GLN A 109 3.68 -2.68 -37.66
N PHE A 110 4.51 -2.66 -36.61
CA PHE A 110 5.55 -1.64 -36.43
C PHE A 110 6.94 -2.23 -36.63
N THR A 111 7.93 -1.35 -36.80
CA THR A 111 9.33 -1.75 -36.70
C THR A 111 9.59 -2.34 -35.31
N PRO A 112 10.60 -3.24 -35.17
CA PRO A 112 10.94 -3.82 -33.88
C PRO A 112 11.17 -2.76 -32.79
N ASP A 113 11.81 -1.66 -33.15
CA ASP A 113 11.98 -0.48 -32.31
C ASP A 113 11.04 0.62 -32.80
N ALA A 114 10.01 0.94 -32.03
CA ALA A 114 9.02 1.95 -32.43
C ALA A 114 8.91 3.08 -31.39
N GLU A 115 8.66 4.29 -31.88
CA GLU A 115 8.51 5.49 -31.06
C GLU A 115 7.10 6.08 -31.19
N PHE A 116 6.47 6.26 -30.03
CA PHE A 116 5.15 6.83 -29.88
C PHE A 116 5.28 8.17 -29.15
N THR A 117 4.84 9.25 -29.78
CA THR A 117 4.95 10.59 -29.20
C THR A 117 3.60 11.29 -29.13
N GLY A 118 3.47 12.26 -28.24
CA GLY A 118 2.32 13.14 -28.26
C GLY A 118 2.41 14.29 -27.28
N ASP A 119 1.38 15.13 -27.31
CA ASP A 119 1.36 16.39 -26.57
C ASP A 119 0.82 16.27 -25.14
N GLN A 120 0.65 15.05 -24.62
CA GLN A 120 0.34 14.86 -23.20
C GLN A 120 1.60 15.16 -22.37
N THR A 121 1.46 16.05 -21.39
CA THR A 121 2.61 16.61 -20.64
C THR A 121 2.41 16.59 -19.12
N SER A 122 1.24 16.19 -18.63
CA SER A 122 0.93 16.09 -17.19
C SER A 122 -0.19 15.08 -16.91
N ALA A 123 -0.31 14.67 -15.64
CA ALA A 123 -1.35 13.78 -15.14
C ALA A 123 -2.74 14.44 -15.14
N ASP A 124 -2.84 15.70 -14.71
CA ASP A 124 -4.11 16.44 -14.57
C ASP A 124 -4.64 17.06 -15.87
N ASN A 125 -4.20 16.58 -17.02
CA ASN A 125 -4.28 17.36 -18.25
C ASN A 125 -5.74 17.67 -18.64
N LYS A 126 -6.21 18.88 -18.30
CA LYS A 126 -7.49 19.47 -18.72
C LYS A 126 -7.62 19.51 -20.26
N ASP A 127 -6.49 19.42 -20.96
CA ASP A 127 -6.42 19.34 -22.41
C ASP A 127 -6.40 17.90 -22.95
N ARG A 128 -6.59 16.85 -22.12
CA ARG A 128 -6.71 15.46 -22.64
C ARG A 128 -7.82 15.34 -23.68
N ARG A 129 -8.93 16.08 -23.49
CA ARG A 129 -10.02 16.17 -24.48
C ARG A 129 -9.56 16.74 -25.83
N LYS A 130 -8.45 17.49 -25.86
CA LYS A 130 -7.84 18.11 -27.05
C LYS A 130 -6.77 17.23 -27.70
N ILE A 131 -6.45 16.06 -27.14
CA ILE A 131 -5.51 15.09 -27.70
C ILE A 131 -6.34 13.91 -28.24
N PRO A 132 -6.12 13.46 -29.49
CA PRO A 132 -6.82 12.30 -30.01
C PRO A 132 -6.41 11.04 -29.26
N PHE A 133 -7.34 10.11 -29.10
CA PHE A 133 -7.06 8.79 -28.55
C PHE A 133 -6.97 7.78 -29.70
N VAL A 134 -5.85 7.05 -29.76
CA VAL A 134 -5.62 6.02 -30.79
C VAL A 134 -5.69 4.63 -30.17
N SER A 135 -6.70 3.85 -30.55
CA SER A 135 -6.88 2.45 -30.17
C SER A 135 -6.45 1.55 -31.31
N ILE A 136 -5.57 0.60 -31.05
CA ILE A 136 -5.18 -0.41 -32.05
C ILE A 136 -5.67 -1.77 -31.56
N ASN A 137 -6.45 -2.48 -32.39
CA ASN A 137 -6.99 -3.77 -31.97
C ASN A 137 -5.88 -4.83 -31.90
N THR A 138 -5.02 -4.89 -32.92
CA THR A 138 -3.91 -5.84 -32.99
C THR A 138 -2.59 -5.16 -33.32
N VAL A 139 -1.61 -5.23 -32.42
CA VAL A 139 -0.22 -4.81 -32.68
C VAL A 139 0.68 -6.03 -32.88
N ILE A 140 1.50 -6.00 -33.93
CA ILE A 140 2.51 -7.03 -34.25
C ILE A 140 3.87 -6.41 -34.62
N GLY A 141 4.93 -7.21 -34.55
CA GLY A 141 6.30 -6.83 -34.96
C GLY A 141 7.10 -6.04 -33.91
N LEU A 142 6.43 -5.48 -32.91
CA LEU A 142 7.05 -4.65 -31.87
C LEU A 142 7.89 -5.49 -30.90
N SER A 143 9.15 -5.11 -30.71
CA SER A 143 10.08 -5.72 -29.73
C SER A 143 10.45 -4.75 -28.62
N ASN A 144 10.64 -3.48 -28.94
CA ASN A 144 10.95 -2.40 -28.02
C ASN A 144 10.10 -1.17 -28.36
N MET A 145 9.65 -0.45 -27.34
CA MET A 145 8.81 0.73 -27.52
C MET A 145 9.27 1.88 -26.64
N LYS A 146 9.31 3.08 -27.22
CA LYS A 146 9.40 4.34 -26.49
C LYS A 146 8.08 5.08 -26.59
N SER A 147 7.53 5.56 -25.48
CA SER A 147 6.30 6.35 -25.44
C SER A 147 6.48 7.64 -24.65
N ASN A 148 6.28 8.79 -25.27
CA ASN A 148 6.36 10.08 -24.56
C ASN A 148 5.16 10.94 -24.90
N GLY A 149 4.21 11.05 -23.97
CA GLY A 149 3.01 11.87 -24.16
C GLY A 149 1.98 11.32 -25.16
N PHE A 150 2.15 10.07 -25.62
CA PHE A 150 1.21 9.42 -26.53
C PHE A 150 -0.03 8.94 -25.80
N ASN A 151 -1.22 9.26 -26.32
CA ASN A 151 -2.51 8.88 -25.78
C ASN A 151 -3.15 7.77 -26.64
N GLY A 152 -3.13 6.53 -26.14
CA GLY A 152 -3.70 5.39 -26.85
C GLY A 152 -3.62 4.09 -26.08
N GLU A 153 -4.08 3.02 -26.73
CA GLU A 153 -4.15 1.67 -26.18
C GLU A 153 -3.91 0.58 -27.24
N PHE A 154 -3.43 -0.58 -26.80
CA PHE A 154 -3.39 -1.81 -27.60
C PHE A 154 -4.34 -2.86 -27.01
N LYS A 155 -5.39 -3.23 -27.74
CA LYS A 155 -6.39 -4.19 -27.23
C LYS A 155 -5.84 -5.61 -27.07
N ASN A 156 -4.89 -6.01 -27.92
CA ASN A 156 -4.30 -7.36 -27.87
C ASN A 156 -3.21 -7.55 -26.80
N LYS A 157 -2.88 -6.51 -26.02
CA LYS A 157 -1.89 -6.58 -24.92
C LYS A 157 -0.58 -7.27 -25.29
N PRO A 158 0.17 -6.77 -26.30
CA PRO A 158 1.37 -7.44 -26.78
C PRO A 158 2.43 -7.57 -25.68
N THR A 159 3.21 -8.65 -25.73
CA THR A 159 4.40 -8.84 -24.90
C THR A 159 5.63 -8.40 -25.68
N ILE A 160 6.40 -7.48 -25.11
CA ILE A 160 7.61 -6.92 -25.72
C ILE A 160 8.81 -7.07 -24.77
N ASN A 161 10.01 -6.84 -25.28
CA ASN A 161 11.23 -6.95 -24.48
C ASN A 161 11.40 -5.72 -23.59
N ARG A 162 11.28 -4.52 -24.17
CA ARG A 162 11.55 -3.26 -23.47
C ARG A 162 10.49 -2.21 -23.72
N PHE A 163 10.04 -1.55 -22.66
CA PHE A 163 9.16 -0.40 -22.73
C PHE A 163 9.73 0.78 -21.94
N GLU A 164 9.99 1.89 -22.62
CA GLU A 164 10.41 3.14 -21.99
C GLU A 164 9.34 4.20 -22.18
N PHE A 165 8.89 4.83 -21.08
CA PHE A 165 7.77 5.75 -21.16
C PHE A 165 7.81 6.89 -20.17
N ALA A 166 7.23 8.03 -20.58
CA ALA A 166 7.09 9.25 -19.79
C ALA A 166 5.84 10.03 -20.24
N ASN A 167 5.39 10.96 -19.40
CA ASN A 167 4.25 11.83 -19.66
C ASN A 167 2.97 11.08 -20.07
N THR A 168 2.78 9.86 -19.55
CA THR A 168 1.57 9.07 -19.79
C THR A 168 0.37 9.66 -19.05
N GLY A 169 0.59 10.28 -17.88
CA GLY A 169 -0.49 10.76 -17.02
C GLY A 169 -1.60 9.70 -16.88
N CYS A 170 -2.85 10.10 -17.10
CA CYS A 170 -4.02 9.21 -17.10
C CYS A 170 -4.30 8.51 -18.43
N ASN A 171 -3.36 7.75 -19.00
CA ASN A 171 -3.63 6.97 -20.21
C ASN A 171 -3.31 5.48 -20.03
N GLU A 172 -3.94 4.65 -20.86
CA GLU A 172 -3.96 3.19 -20.71
C GLU A 172 -2.77 2.49 -21.39
N ILE A 173 -1.84 3.25 -21.99
CA ILE A 173 -0.80 2.66 -22.85
C ILE A 173 0.07 1.69 -22.06
N ALA A 174 0.44 2.04 -20.83
CA ALA A 174 1.29 1.22 -19.95
C ALA A 174 0.59 -0.03 -19.43
N GLU A 175 -0.75 -0.03 -19.33
CA GLU A 175 -1.57 -1.18 -18.92
C GLU A 175 -1.97 -2.07 -20.11
N SER A 176 -1.86 -1.52 -21.33
CA SER A 176 -2.22 -2.18 -22.57
C SER A 176 -1.10 -3.00 -23.20
N LEU A 177 0.01 -3.27 -22.50
CA LEU A 177 1.10 -4.14 -22.95
C LEU A 177 1.84 -4.78 -21.77
N ARG A 178 2.64 -5.81 -22.04
CA ARG A 178 3.55 -6.43 -21.08
C ARG A 178 4.99 -6.24 -21.56
N ALA A 179 5.91 -5.88 -20.67
CA ALA A 179 7.32 -5.71 -21.02
C ALA A 179 8.23 -6.31 -19.95
N ALA A 180 9.25 -7.06 -20.38
CA ALA A 180 10.23 -7.66 -19.48
C ALA A 180 11.14 -6.60 -18.82
N GLU A 181 11.53 -5.57 -19.56
CA GLU A 181 12.23 -4.39 -19.07
C GLU A 181 11.30 -3.17 -19.16
N LYS A 182 11.08 -2.48 -18.04
CA LYS A 182 10.32 -1.22 -18.00
C LYS A 182 11.22 -0.07 -17.57
N ILE A 183 11.10 1.07 -18.22
CA ILE A 183 11.81 2.30 -17.88
C ILE A 183 10.77 3.41 -17.80
N VAL A 184 10.59 3.98 -16.61
CA VAL A 184 9.59 5.01 -16.37
C VAL A 184 10.26 6.35 -16.09
N GLY A 185 9.78 7.41 -16.74
CA GLY A 185 10.25 8.79 -16.60
C GLY A 185 9.23 9.72 -15.97
N GLU A 186 9.48 11.02 -16.09
CA GLU A 186 8.65 12.10 -15.54
C GLU A 186 7.16 11.94 -15.91
N ASN A 187 6.28 12.25 -14.95
CA ASN A 187 4.82 12.22 -15.11
C ASN A 187 4.26 10.86 -15.59
N ALA A 188 4.91 9.77 -15.18
CA ALA A 188 4.48 8.41 -15.42
C ALA A 188 4.73 7.53 -14.19
N SER A 189 3.92 6.48 -14.05
CA SER A 189 4.06 5.47 -13.00
C SER A 189 4.13 4.08 -13.59
N VAL A 190 4.81 3.17 -12.89
CA VAL A 190 4.96 1.78 -13.31
C VAL A 190 4.61 0.82 -12.16
N LYS A 191 3.69 -0.11 -12.43
CA LYS A 191 3.44 -1.24 -11.53
C LYS A 191 4.59 -2.25 -11.59
N PRO A 192 5.04 -2.81 -10.46
CA PRO A 192 6.11 -3.78 -10.44
C PRO A 192 5.72 -5.13 -11.08
N GLU A 193 4.42 -5.41 -11.20
CA GLU A 193 3.89 -6.60 -11.85
C GLU A 193 4.43 -6.84 -13.28
N GLY A 194 4.81 -8.10 -13.54
CA GLY A 194 5.09 -8.60 -14.89
C GLY A 194 6.39 -8.12 -15.53
N ALA A 195 7.26 -7.42 -14.79
CA ALA A 195 8.59 -7.01 -15.26
C ALA A 195 9.70 -7.85 -14.61
N ASN A 196 10.75 -8.14 -15.38
CA ASN A 196 12.00 -8.70 -14.85
C ASN A 196 12.89 -7.59 -14.26
N SER A 197 12.90 -6.42 -14.91
CA SER A 197 13.68 -5.26 -14.47
C SER A 197 12.95 -3.95 -14.69
N ILE A 198 13.12 -3.03 -13.75
CA ILE A 198 12.50 -1.72 -13.75
C ILE A 198 13.56 -0.65 -13.48
N LEU A 199 13.62 0.38 -14.31
CA LEU A 199 14.36 1.60 -14.05
C LEU A 199 13.37 2.75 -13.84
N VAL A 200 13.38 3.32 -12.64
CA VAL A 200 12.59 4.51 -12.28
C VAL A 200 13.51 5.72 -12.38
N LYS A 201 13.34 6.51 -13.43
CA LYS A 201 14.14 7.71 -13.68
C LYS A 201 13.69 8.87 -12.78
N ASN A 202 14.43 9.99 -12.83
CA ASN A 202 14.04 11.23 -12.17
C ASN A 202 12.57 11.59 -12.45
N LYS A 203 11.80 11.89 -11.39
CA LYS A 203 10.35 12.17 -11.40
C LYS A 203 9.45 11.05 -11.92
N GLY A 204 9.99 9.89 -12.26
CA GLY A 204 9.22 8.68 -12.46
C GLY A 204 8.80 8.06 -11.14
N GLN A 205 7.73 7.26 -11.17
CA GLN A 205 7.15 6.67 -9.97
C GLN A 205 7.06 5.14 -10.09
N LEU A 206 7.48 4.44 -9.05
CA LEU A 206 7.05 3.05 -8.81
C LEU A 206 5.69 3.10 -8.13
N GLU A 207 4.71 2.48 -8.77
CA GLU A 207 3.33 2.40 -8.28
C GLU A 207 3.17 1.22 -7.32
N ILE A 208 2.48 1.46 -6.22
CA ILE A 208 2.11 0.48 -5.20
C ILE A 208 0.60 0.29 -5.27
N ASP A 209 0.15 -0.97 -5.32
CA ASP A 209 -1.27 -1.31 -5.32
C ASP A 209 -1.90 -0.90 -3.97
N GLU A 210 -2.99 -0.14 -4.01
CA GLU A 210 -3.67 0.33 -2.81
C GLU A 210 -4.72 -0.66 -2.28
N ASP A 211 -5.12 -1.60 -3.12
CA ASP A 211 -6.25 -2.49 -2.91
C ASP A 211 -5.79 -3.92 -2.60
N ASN A 212 -4.65 -4.35 -3.16
CA ASN A 212 -4.19 -5.73 -3.08
C ASN A 212 -2.75 -5.87 -2.63
N ASN A 213 -2.48 -6.91 -1.85
CA ASN A 213 -1.11 -7.31 -1.53
C ASN A 213 -0.38 -7.75 -2.81
N GLU A 214 0.84 -7.27 -2.99
CA GLU A 214 1.68 -7.63 -4.14
C GLU A 214 3.04 -8.13 -3.67
N THR A 215 3.65 -9.07 -4.40
CA THR A 215 5.06 -9.41 -4.23
C THR A 215 5.73 -9.37 -5.58
N SER A 216 6.79 -8.58 -5.69
CA SER A 216 7.60 -8.47 -6.90
C SER A 216 9.04 -8.89 -6.63
N ALA A 217 9.55 -9.75 -7.51
CA ALA A 217 10.95 -10.16 -7.55
C ALA A 217 11.76 -9.37 -8.61
N SER A 218 11.18 -8.32 -9.21
CA SER A 218 11.85 -7.51 -10.22
C SER A 218 13.13 -6.89 -9.66
N LYS A 219 14.15 -6.78 -10.51
CA LYS A 219 15.30 -5.91 -10.22
C LYS A 219 14.88 -4.46 -10.45
N ILE A 220 14.92 -3.63 -9.40
CA ILE A 220 14.47 -2.24 -9.48
C ILE A 220 15.65 -1.30 -9.23
N THR A 221 15.88 -0.38 -10.16
CA THR A 221 16.87 0.68 -10.03
C THR A 221 16.16 2.02 -10.00
N PHE A 222 16.45 2.84 -9.01
CA PHE A 222 15.94 4.19 -8.88
C PHE A 222 17.05 5.20 -9.15
N GLU A 223 16.78 6.18 -10.00
CA GLU A 223 17.60 7.38 -10.13
C GLU A 223 17.25 8.42 -9.06
N ASN A 224 18.13 9.41 -8.88
CA ASN A 224 17.88 10.51 -7.95
C ASN A 224 16.58 11.26 -8.28
N GLY A 225 15.72 11.46 -7.29
CA GLY A 225 14.43 12.15 -7.46
C GLY A 225 13.34 11.28 -8.09
N ALA A 226 13.51 9.96 -8.13
CA ALA A 226 12.42 9.02 -8.34
C ALA A 226 11.54 8.91 -7.08
N MET A 227 10.33 8.36 -7.23
CA MET A 227 9.37 8.21 -6.13
C MET A 227 8.75 6.80 -6.07
N ILE A 228 8.36 6.37 -4.87
CA ILE A 228 7.45 5.24 -4.63
C ILE A 228 6.11 5.81 -4.14
N SER A 229 5.00 5.51 -4.79
CA SER A 229 3.70 6.12 -4.51
C SER A 229 2.54 5.24 -4.98
N HIS A 230 1.31 5.73 -4.83
CA HIS A 230 0.12 5.16 -5.47
C HIS A 230 0.05 5.42 -6.99
N GLY A 231 1.08 5.99 -7.63
CA GLY A 231 1.11 6.26 -9.08
C GLY A 231 0.49 7.60 -9.51
N VAL A 232 0.43 7.82 -10.84
CA VAL A 232 -0.05 9.09 -11.46
C VAL A 232 -1.33 8.92 -12.28
N HIS A 233 -2.13 7.89 -12.00
CA HIS A 233 -3.39 7.64 -12.70
C HIS A 233 -4.49 8.59 -12.26
N CYS A 234 -5.55 8.67 -13.08
CA CYS A 234 -6.76 9.41 -12.75
C CYS A 234 -7.53 8.64 -11.67
N GLN A 235 -7.12 8.79 -10.42
CA GLN A 235 -7.96 8.36 -9.31
C GLN A 235 -9.17 9.31 -9.23
N PRO A 236 -10.40 8.80 -9.11
CA PRO A 236 -11.48 9.62 -8.60
C PRO A 236 -11.06 10.13 -7.22
N SER A 237 -11.35 11.40 -6.95
CA SER A 237 -11.11 12.02 -5.65
C SER A 237 -11.91 11.22 -4.61
N GLY A 238 -11.22 10.42 -3.80
CA GLY A 238 -11.81 9.71 -2.68
C GLY A 238 -12.50 8.39 -3.03
N SER A 239 -11.72 7.33 -3.27
CA SER A 239 -12.15 6.03 -2.79
C SER A 239 -12.20 6.07 -1.26
N THR A 240 -13.34 6.50 -0.73
CA THR A 240 -13.69 6.42 0.70
C THR A 240 -13.96 4.98 1.15
N GLY A 241 -13.71 3.97 0.30
CA GLY A 241 -13.57 2.59 0.73
C GLY A 241 -12.23 2.43 1.42
N GLY A 242 -12.09 2.96 2.64
CA GLY A 242 -10.88 2.77 3.44
C GLY A 242 -10.66 1.28 3.62
N ASN A 243 -9.63 0.74 2.97
CA ASN A 243 -9.25 -0.64 3.16
C ASN A 243 -9.01 -0.85 4.67
N LEU A 244 -9.77 -1.76 5.29
CA LEU A 244 -9.76 -1.91 6.74
C LEU A 244 -8.48 -2.61 7.24
N LEU A 245 -7.78 -3.26 6.31
CA LEU A 245 -6.57 -4.05 6.50
C LEU A 245 -5.36 -3.36 5.88
N VAL A 246 -4.17 -3.70 6.39
CA VAL A 246 -2.93 -3.24 5.80
C VAL A 246 -2.64 -3.99 4.50
N ILE A 247 -2.49 -3.23 3.42
CA ILE A 247 -2.03 -3.72 2.13
C ILE A 247 -0.52 -3.53 2.04
N THR A 248 0.20 -4.59 1.68
CA THR A 248 1.65 -4.61 1.61
C THR A 248 2.14 -5.00 0.23
N THR A 249 3.01 -4.17 -0.36
CA THR A 249 3.82 -4.55 -1.51
C THR A 249 5.21 -4.99 -1.05
N VAL A 250 5.57 -6.24 -1.34
CA VAL A 250 6.87 -6.82 -1.01
C VAL A 250 7.80 -6.75 -2.22
N LEU A 251 8.89 -6.00 -2.08
CA LEU A 251 9.97 -5.91 -3.05
C LEU A 251 11.10 -6.88 -2.64
N SER A 252 11.12 -8.04 -3.28
CA SER A 252 12.05 -9.14 -2.97
C SER A 252 13.25 -9.25 -3.93
N GLY A 253 13.21 -8.57 -5.08
CA GLY A 253 14.33 -8.51 -6.01
C GLY A 253 15.44 -7.55 -5.61
N ASP A 254 16.48 -7.44 -6.44
CA ASP A 254 17.60 -6.51 -6.22
C ASP A 254 17.14 -5.05 -6.40
N ILE A 255 17.28 -4.25 -5.34
CA ILE A 255 16.92 -2.83 -5.31
C ILE A 255 18.19 -1.97 -5.24
N VAL A 256 18.30 -1.00 -6.15
CA VAL A 256 19.43 -0.07 -6.24
C VAL A 256 18.94 1.37 -6.17
N LEU A 257 19.45 2.13 -5.21
CA LEU A 257 19.19 3.56 -5.00
C LEU A 257 20.39 4.38 -5.51
N ASN A 258 20.37 4.81 -6.77
CA ASN A 258 21.44 5.64 -7.34
C ASN A 258 21.41 7.11 -6.85
N GLY A 259 20.35 7.48 -6.13
CA GLY A 259 20.19 8.75 -5.44
C GLY A 259 19.04 8.64 -4.45
N ASP A 260 18.66 9.75 -3.84
CA ASP A 260 17.56 9.74 -2.88
C ASP A 260 16.22 9.49 -3.60
N VAL A 261 15.43 8.62 -2.99
CA VAL A 261 14.13 8.18 -3.48
C VAL A 261 13.09 8.53 -2.44
N GLU A 262 12.12 9.33 -2.85
CA GLU A 262 11.03 9.72 -1.97
C GLU A 262 9.94 8.65 -1.97
N TYR A 263 9.22 8.47 -0.85
CA TYR A 263 8.04 7.61 -0.80
C TYR A 263 6.85 8.34 -0.18
N LYS A 264 5.68 8.18 -0.82
CA LYS A 264 4.41 8.77 -0.40
C LYS A 264 3.32 7.69 -0.45
N LEU A 265 3.11 7.04 0.69
CA LEU A 265 2.14 5.96 0.88
C LEU A 265 0.94 6.46 1.68
N GLU A 266 -0.24 5.89 1.42
CA GLU A 266 -1.42 6.10 2.25
C GLU A 266 -1.36 5.27 3.55
N SER A 267 -2.26 5.59 4.50
CA SER A 267 -2.15 5.11 5.90
C SER A 267 -2.19 3.58 6.07
N MET A 268 -2.80 2.88 5.11
CA MET A 268 -2.99 1.43 5.13
C MET A 268 -2.11 0.72 4.10
N ASN A 269 -1.10 1.40 3.56
CA ASN A 269 -0.23 0.87 2.51
C ASN A 269 1.21 0.83 2.99
N ASP A 270 1.79 -0.37 2.93
CA ASP A 270 3.16 -0.63 3.33
C ASP A 270 3.99 -1.11 2.15
N VAL A 271 5.25 -0.73 2.15
CA VAL A 271 6.27 -1.30 1.25
C VAL A 271 7.27 -2.05 2.09
N LYS A 272 7.43 -3.34 1.81
CA LYS A 272 8.42 -4.19 2.49
C LYS A 272 9.55 -4.53 1.52
N ILE A 273 10.78 -4.18 1.88
CA ILE A 273 11.97 -4.50 1.08
C ILE A 273 12.70 -5.65 1.76
N THR A 274 12.73 -6.82 1.12
CA THR A 274 13.42 -8.03 1.60
C THR A 274 14.62 -8.40 0.73
N GLY A 275 14.59 -7.99 -0.54
CA GLY A 275 15.70 -8.18 -1.48
C GLY A 275 16.93 -7.36 -1.11
N LYS A 276 18.03 -7.56 -1.85
CA LYS A 276 19.26 -6.78 -1.67
C LYS A 276 18.97 -5.29 -1.88
N LEU A 277 19.42 -4.43 -0.97
CA LEU A 277 19.26 -2.98 -1.08
C LEU A 277 20.64 -2.33 -1.15
N SER A 278 20.91 -1.56 -2.19
CA SER A 278 22.26 -1.02 -2.45
C SER A 278 22.25 0.36 -3.10
N GLY A 279 23.42 0.98 -3.24
CA GLY A 279 23.58 2.30 -3.87
C GLY A 279 23.78 3.45 -2.87
N PRO A 280 24.25 4.62 -3.31
CA PRO A 280 24.57 5.74 -2.42
C PRO A 280 23.35 6.44 -1.82
N GLY A 281 22.16 6.23 -2.38
CA GLY A 281 20.94 6.94 -2.03
C GLY A 281 20.21 6.44 -0.77
N LYS A 282 19.17 7.19 -0.39
CA LYS A 282 18.30 6.90 0.75
C LYS A 282 16.82 6.89 0.36
N LEU A 283 16.02 6.16 1.13
CA LEU A 283 14.56 6.26 1.12
C LEU A 283 14.16 7.42 2.05
N ILE A 284 13.40 8.37 1.54
CA ILE A 284 12.99 9.57 2.26
C ILE A 284 11.47 9.65 2.28
N ALA A 285 10.87 9.80 3.45
CA ALA A 285 9.43 9.99 3.55
C ALA A 285 9.03 11.34 2.95
N HIS A 286 8.05 11.35 2.06
CA HIS A 286 7.38 12.58 1.67
C HIS A 286 6.66 13.21 2.87
N LYS A 287 6.55 14.54 2.90
CA LYS A 287 5.87 15.28 3.98
C LYS A 287 4.43 14.81 4.27
N ASP A 288 3.76 14.30 3.25
CA ASP A 288 2.37 13.82 3.29
C ASP A 288 2.28 12.29 3.37
N ASN A 289 3.39 11.58 3.60
CA ASN A 289 3.41 10.13 3.72
C ASN A 289 2.66 9.68 4.99
N LYS A 290 1.72 8.75 4.86
CA LYS A 290 0.97 8.16 5.97
C LYS A 290 1.29 6.68 6.19
N GLY A 291 1.83 5.99 5.18
CA GLY A 291 2.19 4.58 5.26
C GLY A 291 3.61 4.31 5.80
N VAL A 292 4.03 3.06 5.67
CA VAL A 292 5.30 2.56 6.24
C VAL A 292 6.16 1.89 5.18
N VAL A 293 7.47 2.12 5.28
CA VAL A 293 8.48 1.33 4.57
C VAL A 293 9.22 0.48 5.58
N LEU A 294 9.16 -0.84 5.41
CA LEU A 294 9.89 -1.81 6.24
C LEU A 294 11.08 -2.35 5.44
N VAL A 295 12.29 -2.00 5.86
CA VAL A 295 13.53 -2.48 5.26
C VAL A 295 14.05 -3.66 6.07
N GLU A 296 13.81 -4.86 5.55
CA GLU A 296 14.31 -6.15 6.06
C GLU A 296 15.23 -6.80 5.02
N SER A 297 16.07 -5.97 4.40
CA SER A 297 16.94 -6.40 3.32
C SER A 297 17.93 -7.47 3.80
N SER A 298 18.01 -8.56 3.05
CA SER A 298 18.98 -9.64 3.26
C SER A 298 20.44 -9.21 3.12
N ASN A 299 20.70 -8.15 2.36
CA ASN A 299 22.02 -7.55 2.17
C ASN A 299 21.86 -6.05 1.86
N ASN A 300 22.18 -5.20 2.83
CA ASN A 300 21.96 -3.76 2.73
C ASN A 300 23.28 -2.99 2.74
N THR A 301 23.58 -2.33 1.63
CA THR A 301 24.70 -1.40 1.48
C THR A 301 24.22 -0.01 1.04
N SER A 302 22.95 0.30 1.25
CA SER A 302 22.37 1.60 0.91
C SER A 302 22.56 2.63 2.02
N GLY A 303 22.19 3.88 1.77
CA GLY A 303 22.14 4.91 2.81
C GLY A 303 20.95 4.76 3.78
N THR A 304 20.05 3.79 3.57
CA THR A 304 18.90 3.49 4.44
C THR A 304 19.15 2.19 5.19
N PRO A 305 19.46 2.21 6.50
CA PRO A 305 19.64 1.00 7.28
C PRO A 305 18.40 0.07 7.25
N ASN A 306 18.56 -1.17 7.69
CA ASN A 306 17.40 -2.01 7.97
C ASN A 306 16.63 -1.43 9.16
N GLY A 307 15.31 -1.43 9.06
CA GLY A 307 14.44 -0.80 10.04
C GLY A 307 13.09 -0.44 9.47
N ARG A 308 12.25 0.13 10.32
CA ARG A 308 10.91 0.61 9.98
C ARG A 308 10.96 2.12 9.82
N TYR A 309 10.48 2.61 8.69
CA TYR A 309 10.49 4.03 8.29
C TYR A 309 9.09 4.49 7.90
N GLY A 310 8.86 5.80 7.92
CA GLY A 310 7.54 6.38 7.66
C GLY A 310 6.69 6.46 8.92
N ASN A 311 5.37 6.49 8.73
CA ASN A 311 4.40 6.92 9.73
C ASN A 311 4.67 8.34 10.27
N VAL A 312 4.36 9.35 9.46
CA VAL A 312 4.56 10.78 9.79
C VAL A 312 3.66 11.23 10.95
N HIS A 313 2.60 10.47 11.24
CA HIS A 313 1.79 10.65 12.44
C HIS A 313 2.31 9.70 13.52
N GLY A 314 3.31 10.19 14.26
CA GLY A 314 3.69 9.60 15.55
C GLY A 314 2.45 9.36 16.41
N PRO A 315 2.52 8.43 17.37
CA PRO A 315 1.34 7.94 18.06
C PRO A 315 0.51 9.10 18.63
N LYS A 316 -0.74 9.20 18.19
CA LYS A 316 -1.65 10.29 18.53
C LYS A 316 -2.70 9.78 19.49
N LEU A 317 -2.71 10.31 20.71
CA LEU A 317 -3.79 10.07 21.67
C LEU A 317 -4.90 11.10 21.47
N ILE A 318 -6.11 10.63 21.20
CA ILE A 318 -7.33 11.43 21.06
C ILE A 318 -8.25 11.06 22.23
N LYS A 319 -8.70 12.05 23.00
CA LYS A 319 -9.65 11.84 24.11
C LYS A 319 -11.01 12.42 23.73
N LEU A 320 -12.06 11.62 23.85
CA LEU A 320 -13.42 11.96 23.46
C LEU A 320 -14.36 11.57 24.61
N ASP A 321 -14.85 12.57 25.34
CA ASP A 321 -15.78 12.41 26.46
C ASP A 321 -17.17 12.99 26.13
N ASP A 322 -17.37 13.52 24.93
CA ASP A 322 -18.62 14.11 24.44
C ASP A 322 -19.58 13.05 23.87
N ASN A 323 -20.88 13.35 23.89
CA ASN A 323 -21.93 12.50 23.31
C ASN A 323 -22.37 13.05 21.96
N LYS A 324 -22.04 12.32 20.90
CA LYS A 324 -22.43 12.64 19.53
C LYS A 324 -22.96 11.37 18.84
N PRO A 325 -24.23 11.02 19.08
CA PRO A 325 -24.80 9.73 18.67
C PRO A 325 -24.92 9.54 17.15
N ASP A 326 -24.71 10.60 16.37
CA ASP A 326 -24.73 10.57 14.89
C ASP A 326 -23.31 10.60 14.29
N ASP A 327 -22.28 10.79 15.11
CA ASP A 327 -20.89 10.92 14.63
C ASP A 327 -20.24 9.54 14.43
N TYR A 328 -19.50 9.43 13.33
CA TYR A 328 -18.64 8.30 12.99
C TYR A 328 -17.18 8.57 13.35
N ILE A 329 -16.46 7.56 13.88
CA ILE A 329 -15.02 7.63 14.14
C ILE A 329 -14.30 6.54 13.35
N LEU A 330 -13.33 6.94 12.53
CA LEU A 330 -12.33 6.06 11.94
C LEU A 330 -11.00 6.21 12.68
N ILE A 331 -10.57 5.17 13.38
CA ILE A 331 -9.30 5.11 14.12
C ILE A 331 -8.25 4.46 13.24
N LYS A 332 -7.29 5.25 12.77
CA LYS A 332 -6.26 4.80 11.83
C LYS A 332 -5.02 4.26 12.55
N ARG A 333 -4.12 3.65 11.77
CA ARG A 333 -2.81 3.22 12.25
C ARG A 333 -2.09 4.35 13.00
N GLY A 334 -1.62 4.06 14.20
CA GLY A 334 -0.91 5.02 15.06
C GLY A 334 -1.82 5.96 15.86
N GLU A 335 -3.14 5.91 15.66
CA GLU A 335 -4.09 6.62 16.51
C GLU A 335 -4.54 5.74 17.68
N ALA A 336 -4.57 6.32 18.86
CA ALA A 336 -5.20 5.74 20.04
C ALA A 336 -6.33 6.66 20.48
N VAL A 337 -7.56 6.16 20.52
CA VAL A 337 -8.72 6.90 21.01
C VAL A 337 -9.09 6.39 22.39
N LEU A 338 -9.24 7.30 23.33
CA LEU A 338 -9.91 7.08 24.61
C LEU A 338 -11.31 7.68 24.49
N LEU A 339 -12.34 6.83 24.34
CA LEU A 339 -13.73 7.21 24.15
C LEU A 339 -14.56 6.81 25.37
N ASN A 340 -15.14 7.79 26.06
CA ASN A 340 -16.07 7.57 27.18
C ASN A 340 -17.50 8.08 26.89
N GLY A 341 -17.72 8.66 25.71
CA GLY A 341 -19.02 9.18 25.28
C GLY A 341 -19.73 8.27 24.27
N ILE A 342 -20.78 8.83 23.66
CA ILE A 342 -21.63 8.14 22.68
C ILE A 342 -21.19 8.46 21.25
N ARG A 343 -21.16 7.44 20.38
CA ARG A 343 -20.97 7.59 18.93
C ARG A 343 -21.97 6.76 18.14
N HIS A 344 -22.13 7.07 16.86
CA HIS A 344 -22.88 6.20 15.97
C HIS A 344 -22.13 4.89 15.75
N GLU A 345 -20.91 5.05 15.27
CA GLU A 345 -20.08 3.96 14.76
C GLU A 345 -18.61 4.26 15.01
N VAL A 346 -17.86 3.19 15.27
CA VAL A 346 -16.40 3.25 15.42
C VAL A 346 -15.76 2.13 14.62
N ASP A 347 -14.93 2.53 13.66
CA ASP A 347 -14.08 1.63 12.90
C ASP A 347 -12.64 1.72 13.41
N ILE A 348 -12.14 0.62 13.94
CA ILE A 348 -10.75 0.52 14.36
C ILE A 348 -9.98 -0.18 13.24
N LEU A 349 -9.18 0.56 12.48
CA LEU A 349 -8.32 -0.04 11.45
C LEU A 349 -7.11 -0.74 12.08
N GLU A 350 -6.48 -1.65 11.33
CA GLU A 350 -5.26 -2.31 11.77
C GLU A 350 -4.18 -1.30 12.19
N GLY A 351 -3.65 -1.49 13.41
CA GLY A 351 -2.67 -0.59 14.05
C GLY A 351 -3.27 0.65 14.74
N GLY A 352 -4.60 0.83 14.69
CA GLY A 352 -5.35 1.76 15.54
C GLY A 352 -5.73 1.12 16.89
N MET A 353 -6.05 1.94 17.89
CA MET A 353 -6.47 1.47 19.21
C MET A 353 -7.68 2.23 19.76
N LEU A 354 -8.71 1.51 20.22
CA LEU A 354 -9.80 2.05 21.03
C LEU A 354 -9.65 1.62 22.49
N SER A 355 -9.88 2.57 23.39
CA SER A 355 -10.02 2.36 24.83
C SER A 355 -11.12 3.24 25.40
N GLY A 356 -11.49 3.02 26.67
CA GLY A 356 -12.53 3.79 27.37
C GLY A 356 -13.85 3.04 27.48
N ASN A 357 -14.86 3.73 28.00
CA ASN A 357 -16.18 3.17 28.27
C ASN A 357 -17.22 3.69 27.25
N ALA A 358 -17.03 3.35 25.98
CA ALA A 358 -17.84 3.86 24.89
C ALA A 358 -19.25 3.25 24.86
N THR A 359 -20.22 4.02 24.36
CA THR A 359 -21.53 3.50 23.93
C THR A 359 -21.75 3.83 22.46
N LEU A 360 -21.99 2.83 21.64
CA LEU A 360 -22.27 2.96 20.21
C LEU A 360 -23.72 2.53 19.95
N ASN A 361 -24.43 3.23 19.07
CA ASN A 361 -25.82 2.89 18.72
C ASN A 361 -25.95 2.28 17.32
N TYR A 362 -24.85 1.77 16.76
CA TYR A 362 -24.86 1.06 15.49
C TYR A 362 -23.78 -0.03 15.39
N LEU A 363 -22.51 0.35 15.21
CA LEU A 363 -21.47 -0.63 14.91
C LEU A 363 -20.13 -0.32 15.59
N LEU A 364 -19.55 -1.36 16.19
CA LEU A 364 -18.14 -1.44 16.51
C LEU A 364 -17.46 -2.39 15.52
N PHE A 365 -16.65 -1.86 14.59
CA PHE A 365 -15.77 -2.68 13.76
C PHE A 365 -14.36 -2.72 14.35
N VAL A 366 -13.84 -3.94 14.59
CA VAL A 366 -12.52 -4.15 15.20
C VAL A 366 -11.56 -4.83 14.21
N GLY A 367 -10.82 -4.03 13.45
CA GLY A 367 -9.64 -4.44 12.68
C GLY A 367 -8.30 -4.14 13.39
N GLY A 368 -8.30 -3.25 14.39
CA GLY A 368 -7.16 -2.93 15.25
C GLY A 368 -7.31 -3.45 16.68
N VAL A 369 -6.83 -2.68 17.66
CA VAL A 369 -6.88 -3.06 19.08
C VAL A 369 -8.08 -2.44 19.77
N VAL A 370 -8.86 -3.23 20.50
CA VAL A 370 -9.87 -2.73 21.44
C VAL A 370 -9.53 -3.17 22.87
N SER A 371 -9.58 -2.24 23.81
CA SER A 371 -9.39 -2.52 25.24
C SER A 371 -10.30 -1.62 26.08
N PRO A 372 -11.50 -2.11 26.47
CA PRO A 372 -12.44 -1.36 27.29
C PRO A 372 -11.81 -0.73 28.53
N GLY A 373 -12.34 0.40 28.99
CA GLY A 373 -11.82 1.13 30.14
C GLY A 373 -10.46 1.81 29.91
N ASN A 374 -9.86 2.31 30.97
CA ASN A 374 -8.62 3.09 30.92
C ASN A 374 -7.67 2.66 32.05
N ASN A 375 -6.79 1.68 31.77
CA ASN A 375 -5.92 1.04 32.77
C ASN A 375 -6.64 0.37 33.95
N SER A 376 -7.98 0.30 33.90
CA SER A 376 -8.86 -0.46 34.78
C SER A 376 -9.84 -1.24 33.92
N PRO A 377 -10.50 -2.27 34.47
CA PRO A 377 -11.64 -2.88 33.83
C PRO A 377 -12.66 -1.84 33.36
N GLY A 378 -13.27 -2.05 32.20
CA GLY A 378 -14.29 -1.18 31.64
C GLY A 378 -15.25 -1.88 30.69
N LYS A 379 -16.17 -1.10 30.13
CA LYS A 379 -17.28 -1.63 29.34
C LYS A 379 -17.50 -0.83 28.08
N ILE A 380 -17.59 -1.51 26.94
CA ILE A 380 -18.06 -0.91 25.69
C ILE A 380 -19.41 -1.53 25.34
N THR A 381 -20.41 -0.70 25.04
CA THR A 381 -21.73 -1.15 24.55
C THR A 381 -21.88 -0.75 23.08
N THR A 382 -22.44 -1.63 22.26
CA THR A 382 -22.71 -1.40 20.83
C THR A 382 -23.96 -2.16 20.40
N ASP A 383 -24.66 -1.69 19.35
CA ASP A 383 -25.74 -2.47 18.73
C ASP A 383 -25.18 -3.73 18.08
N SER A 384 -24.20 -3.59 17.18
CA SER A 384 -23.53 -4.73 16.55
C SER A 384 -22.03 -4.69 16.78
N LEU A 385 -21.42 -5.87 16.92
CA LEU A 385 -19.97 -6.06 16.97
C LEU A 385 -19.53 -6.83 15.72
N ASN A 386 -18.60 -6.26 14.95
CA ASN A 386 -17.91 -6.96 13.88
C ASN A 386 -16.41 -7.01 14.17
N PHE A 387 -15.89 -8.21 14.38
CA PHE A 387 -14.53 -8.44 14.82
C PHE A 387 -13.72 -9.11 13.71
N GLY A 388 -12.86 -8.33 13.05
CA GLY A 388 -12.06 -8.80 11.93
C GLY A 388 -10.90 -9.72 12.35
N ASN A 389 -10.32 -10.41 11.37
CA ASN A 389 -9.21 -11.35 11.55
C ASN A 389 -7.91 -10.71 12.09
N SER A 390 -7.70 -9.42 11.84
CA SER A 390 -6.56 -8.64 12.33
C SER A 390 -6.81 -8.01 13.71
N GLY A 391 -8.07 -8.02 14.17
CA GLY A 391 -8.49 -7.41 15.42
C GLY A 391 -7.83 -8.06 16.64
N VAL A 392 -7.62 -7.26 17.69
CA VAL A 392 -7.09 -7.74 18.98
C VAL A 392 -7.97 -7.23 20.11
N TYR A 393 -8.57 -8.15 20.86
CA TYR A 393 -9.33 -7.82 22.05
C TYR A 393 -8.44 -7.98 23.28
N LYS A 394 -8.10 -6.86 23.92
CA LYS A 394 -7.32 -6.85 25.16
C LYS A 394 -8.25 -6.75 26.36
N VAL A 395 -8.45 -7.89 27.02
CA VAL A 395 -9.29 -8.03 28.21
C VAL A 395 -8.45 -7.91 29.47
N LYS A 396 -8.79 -6.97 30.34
CA LYS A 396 -8.24 -6.83 31.68
C LYS A 396 -9.15 -7.53 32.68
N ILE A 397 -8.56 -8.37 33.53
CA ILE A 397 -9.25 -9.02 34.65
C ILE A 397 -8.62 -8.53 35.96
N LEU A 398 -9.43 -7.95 36.84
CA LEU A 398 -9.05 -7.58 38.20
C LEU A 398 -9.53 -8.62 39.19
N ASP A 399 -10.79 -9.03 39.12
CA ASP A 399 -11.40 -10.08 39.93
C ASP A 399 -12.68 -10.61 39.24
N LYS A 400 -13.40 -11.54 39.89
CA LYS A 400 -14.61 -12.16 39.34
C LYS A 400 -15.74 -11.19 38.99
N ASP A 401 -15.73 -9.98 39.55
CA ASP A 401 -16.77 -8.96 39.39
C ASP A 401 -16.28 -7.76 38.56
N HIS A 402 -14.96 -7.59 38.43
CA HIS A 402 -14.34 -6.46 37.73
C HIS A 402 -13.42 -6.95 36.60
N TYR A 403 -13.96 -6.96 35.39
CA TYR A 403 -13.25 -7.34 34.17
C TYR A 403 -13.76 -6.54 32.96
N ASP A 404 -12.98 -6.51 31.89
CA ASP A 404 -13.40 -5.85 30.65
C ASP A 404 -14.53 -6.61 29.97
N GLN A 405 -15.52 -5.87 29.47
CA GLN A 405 -16.65 -6.42 28.75
C GLN A 405 -16.97 -5.59 27.49
N ILE A 406 -17.35 -6.29 26.41
CA ILE A 406 -18.08 -5.70 25.29
C ILE A 406 -19.51 -6.24 25.33
N VAL A 407 -20.51 -5.38 25.17
CA VAL A 407 -21.92 -5.77 25.05
C VAL A 407 -22.40 -5.43 23.66
N ALA A 408 -22.95 -6.42 22.97
CA ALA A 408 -23.52 -6.29 21.63
C ALA A 408 -25.02 -6.58 21.68
N ASP A 409 -25.85 -5.59 21.36
CA ASP A 409 -27.30 -5.69 21.58
C ASP A 409 -28.04 -6.52 20.52
N LEU A 410 -27.52 -6.57 19.28
CA LEU A 410 -28.16 -7.20 18.12
C LEU A 410 -27.42 -8.44 17.62
N GLY A 411 -26.10 -8.47 17.71
CA GLY A 411 -25.32 -9.64 17.28
C GLY A 411 -23.81 -9.42 17.23
N VAL A 412 -23.10 -10.55 17.10
CA VAL A 412 -21.64 -10.62 17.06
C VAL A 412 -21.20 -11.40 15.82
N ILE A 413 -20.38 -10.74 14.99
CA ILE A 413 -19.60 -11.37 13.92
C ILE A 413 -18.15 -11.43 14.37
N LEU A 414 -17.53 -12.61 14.29
CA LEU A 414 -16.16 -12.86 14.73
C LEU A 414 -15.39 -13.71 13.72
N ASP A 415 -14.48 -13.06 12.98
CA ASP A 415 -13.75 -13.63 11.85
C ASP A 415 -12.29 -14.01 12.20
N GLY A 416 -12.05 -14.57 13.38
CA GLY A 416 -10.72 -15.10 13.72
C GLY A 416 -9.71 -14.05 14.18
N GLY A 417 -10.14 -13.01 14.88
CA GLY A 417 -9.24 -12.08 15.58
C GLY A 417 -8.54 -12.71 16.80
N SER A 418 -7.64 -11.98 17.45
CA SER A 418 -6.88 -12.48 18.62
C SER A 418 -7.46 -12.00 19.96
N LEU A 419 -7.39 -12.87 20.98
CA LEU A 419 -7.76 -12.56 22.36
C LEU A 419 -6.49 -12.49 23.22
N ASP A 420 -6.29 -11.36 23.90
CA ASP A 420 -5.14 -11.10 24.78
C ASP A 420 -5.64 -10.76 26.19
N LEU A 421 -5.27 -11.59 27.17
CA LEU A 421 -5.71 -11.43 28.55
C LEU A 421 -4.60 -10.80 29.39
N THR A 422 -4.95 -9.75 30.14
CA THR A 422 -4.06 -9.08 31.09
C THR A 422 -4.61 -9.21 32.51
N TYR A 423 -3.74 -9.66 33.41
CA TYR A 423 -4.02 -9.74 34.85
C TYR A 423 -3.57 -8.46 35.53
N LEU A 424 -4.47 -7.80 36.25
CA LEU A 424 -4.11 -6.64 37.05
C LEU A 424 -3.52 -7.07 38.40
N GLU A 425 -2.68 -6.20 38.97
CA GLU A 425 -1.99 -6.48 40.24
C GLU A 425 -3.01 -6.70 41.38
N GLY A 426 -2.81 -7.77 42.17
CA GLY A 426 -3.73 -8.14 43.25
C GLY A 426 -4.89 -9.04 42.83
N CYS A 427 -4.97 -9.43 41.56
CA CYS A 427 -6.00 -10.34 41.06
C CYS A 427 -5.95 -11.72 41.76
N VAL A 428 -7.10 -12.15 42.29
CA VAL A 428 -7.31 -13.48 42.87
C VAL A 428 -8.45 -14.15 42.11
N ILE A 429 -8.14 -15.26 41.44
CA ILE A 429 -9.10 -16.06 40.67
C ILE A 429 -9.23 -17.43 41.31
N LYS A 430 -10.46 -17.90 41.43
CA LYS A 430 -10.81 -19.23 41.90
C LYS A 430 -11.23 -20.12 40.75
N LYS A 431 -10.88 -21.40 40.86
CA LYS A 431 -11.39 -22.41 39.94
C LYS A 431 -12.93 -22.33 39.91
N GLY A 432 -13.48 -22.24 38.70
CA GLY A 432 -14.92 -22.10 38.47
C GLY A 432 -15.40 -20.66 38.31
N ASP A 433 -14.56 -19.65 38.57
CA ASP A 433 -14.91 -18.27 38.26
C ASP A 433 -15.16 -18.11 36.75
N THR A 434 -16.21 -17.38 36.40
CA THR A 434 -16.65 -17.15 35.02
C THR A 434 -16.61 -15.67 34.66
N PHE A 435 -16.17 -15.36 33.44
CA PHE A 435 -16.02 -13.99 32.94
C PHE A 435 -16.69 -13.88 31.57
N THR A 436 -17.81 -13.17 31.48
CA THR A 436 -18.51 -12.91 30.20
C THR A 436 -17.85 -11.73 29.50
N ILE A 437 -16.82 -12.02 28.71
CA ILE A 437 -15.97 -11.00 28.07
C ILE A 437 -16.65 -10.34 26.86
N ILE A 438 -17.59 -11.06 26.22
CA ILE A 438 -18.52 -10.52 25.23
C ILE A 438 -19.92 -11.02 25.59
N ASP A 439 -20.82 -10.09 25.84
CA ASP A 439 -22.22 -10.31 26.18
C ASP A 439 -23.07 -10.02 24.93
N ASN A 440 -23.65 -11.07 24.34
CA ASN A 440 -24.38 -11.01 23.08
C ASN A 440 -25.88 -11.05 23.34
N LYS A 441 -26.52 -9.88 23.47
CA LYS A 441 -27.97 -9.79 23.75
C LYS A 441 -28.85 -10.11 22.56
N GLY A 442 -28.26 -10.27 21.37
CA GLY A 442 -28.96 -10.78 20.21
C GLY A 442 -29.49 -12.20 20.47
N THR A 443 -30.44 -12.67 19.66
CA THR A 443 -30.98 -14.04 19.81
C THR A 443 -30.20 -15.08 18.99
N GLY A 444 -29.26 -14.64 18.16
CA GLY A 444 -28.47 -15.48 17.27
C GLY A 444 -27.13 -15.89 17.87
N PRO A 445 -26.52 -17.00 17.40
CA PRO A 445 -25.18 -17.41 17.83
C PRO A 445 -24.11 -16.41 17.37
N VAL A 446 -22.90 -16.53 17.91
CA VAL A 446 -21.72 -15.88 17.35
C VAL A 446 -21.40 -16.49 15.98
N THR A 447 -21.39 -15.68 14.92
CA THR A 447 -21.18 -16.13 13.54
C THR A 447 -19.90 -15.58 12.91
N GLY A 448 -19.42 -16.20 11.84
CA GLY A 448 -18.48 -15.55 10.91
C GLY A 448 -19.22 -14.76 9.83
N SER A 449 -18.50 -13.97 9.05
CA SER A 449 -19.06 -13.15 7.96
C SER A 449 -19.54 -13.97 6.76
N LEU A 450 -19.03 -15.18 6.58
CA LEU A 450 -19.49 -16.11 5.54
C LEU A 450 -20.67 -16.95 6.05
N ALA A 451 -21.71 -17.04 5.23
CA ALA A 451 -22.94 -17.76 5.57
C ALA A 451 -22.65 -19.21 6.01
N GLY A 452 -23.14 -19.57 7.20
CA GLY A 452 -22.98 -20.91 7.78
C GLY A 452 -21.67 -21.15 8.53
N MET A 453 -20.78 -20.16 8.63
CA MET A 453 -19.58 -20.26 9.46
C MET A 453 -19.87 -19.81 10.90
N GLY A 454 -19.44 -20.60 11.89
CA GLY A 454 -19.39 -20.17 13.29
C GLY A 454 -18.25 -19.17 13.51
N GLY A 455 -18.45 -18.22 14.41
CA GLY A 455 -17.41 -17.23 14.73
C GLY A 455 -16.59 -17.63 15.94
N THR A 456 -15.26 -17.60 15.82
CA THR A 456 -14.33 -17.89 16.92
C THR A 456 -13.12 -16.97 16.87
N PHE A 457 -12.47 -16.72 18.00
CA PHE A 457 -11.11 -16.16 18.00
C PHE A 457 -10.14 -17.15 17.34
N LYS A 458 -9.03 -16.62 16.83
CA LYS A 458 -7.96 -17.40 16.20
C LYS A 458 -7.43 -18.46 17.15
N ASP A 459 -7.31 -19.69 16.65
CA ASP A 459 -6.75 -20.85 17.38
C ASP A 459 -7.50 -21.18 18.70
N LEU A 460 -8.73 -20.68 18.85
CA LEU A 460 -9.55 -20.83 20.05
C LEU A 460 -10.96 -21.34 19.71
N PRO A 461 -11.10 -22.59 19.23
CA PRO A 461 -12.42 -23.20 19.06
C PRO A 461 -13.16 -23.36 20.40
N GLU A 462 -14.43 -23.75 20.35
CA GLU A 462 -15.24 -24.06 21.55
C GLU A 462 -14.49 -25.01 22.50
N GLY A 463 -14.39 -24.63 23.77
CA GLY A 463 -13.70 -25.41 24.80
C GLY A 463 -12.17 -25.32 24.77
N ALA A 464 -11.57 -24.48 23.92
CA ALA A 464 -10.13 -24.26 23.90
C ALA A 464 -9.62 -23.67 25.23
N GLU A 465 -8.36 -23.95 25.54
CA GLU A 465 -7.71 -23.49 26.77
C GLU A 465 -6.70 -22.37 26.51
N ILE A 466 -6.73 -21.33 27.36
CA ILE A 466 -5.83 -20.18 27.31
C ILE A 466 -5.15 -20.06 28.66
N THR A 467 -3.81 -20.09 28.69
CA THR A 467 -3.05 -19.96 29.93
C THR A 467 -2.33 -18.63 29.99
N VAL A 468 -2.62 -17.81 31.00
CA VAL A 468 -1.96 -16.53 31.26
C VAL A 468 -1.59 -16.44 32.74
N SER A 469 -0.34 -16.04 33.02
CA SER A 469 0.15 -15.84 34.40
C SER A 469 -0.05 -17.03 35.36
N GLY A 470 -0.13 -18.26 34.83
CA GLY A 470 -0.30 -19.49 35.62
C GLY A 470 -1.75 -19.91 35.88
N VAL A 471 -2.73 -19.20 35.31
CA VAL A 471 -4.15 -19.59 35.30
C VAL A 471 -4.54 -20.01 33.91
N THR A 472 -5.26 -21.13 33.82
CA THR A 472 -5.82 -21.67 32.59
C THR A 472 -7.31 -21.40 32.57
N PHE A 473 -7.79 -20.81 31.48
CA PHE A 473 -9.20 -20.59 31.21
C PHE A 473 -9.66 -21.50 30.08
N LYS A 474 -10.90 -21.97 30.17
CA LYS A 474 -11.62 -22.57 29.05
C LYS A 474 -12.57 -21.55 28.45
N ILE A 475 -12.53 -21.35 27.13
CA ILE A 475 -13.46 -20.47 26.41
C ILE A 475 -14.72 -21.22 25.98
N SER A 476 -15.87 -20.53 26.01
CA SER A 476 -17.12 -20.98 25.41
C SER A 476 -17.78 -19.84 24.64
N TYR A 477 -18.31 -20.12 23.45
CA TYR A 477 -19.08 -19.20 22.59
C TYR A 477 -20.59 -19.43 22.69
N VAL A 478 -20.99 -20.38 23.54
CA VAL A 478 -22.38 -20.70 23.90
C VAL A 478 -22.58 -20.59 25.41
N GLY A 479 -21.76 -19.76 26.05
CA GLY A 479 -21.83 -19.52 27.49
C GLY A 479 -22.97 -18.56 27.86
N GLY A 480 -23.06 -18.22 29.15
CA GLY A 480 -24.02 -17.26 29.64
C GLY A 480 -25.47 -17.68 29.38
N ASP A 481 -26.20 -16.90 28.61
CA ASP A 481 -27.57 -17.21 28.16
C ASP A 481 -27.67 -18.06 26.89
N GLY A 482 -26.54 -18.49 26.32
CA GLY A 482 -26.44 -19.51 25.26
C GLY A 482 -25.71 -19.06 24.01
N ASN A 483 -25.30 -17.79 23.93
CA ASN A 483 -24.58 -17.20 22.80
C ASN A 483 -23.53 -16.15 23.23
N ASP A 484 -23.19 -16.12 24.52
CA ASP A 484 -22.13 -15.29 25.07
C ASP A 484 -20.75 -15.92 24.88
N ILE A 485 -19.72 -15.06 24.88
CA ILE A 485 -18.32 -15.50 24.95
C ILE A 485 -17.84 -15.42 26.40
N VAL A 486 -17.65 -16.59 27.01
CA VAL A 486 -17.36 -16.75 28.43
C VAL A 486 -16.03 -17.48 28.64
N LEU A 487 -15.21 -16.96 29.54
CA LEU A 487 -14.01 -17.64 30.05
C LEU A 487 -14.33 -18.28 31.42
N THR A 488 -13.99 -19.56 31.61
CA THR A 488 -14.10 -20.25 32.90
C THR A 488 -12.73 -20.65 33.41
N ALA A 489 -12.37 -20.21 34.62
CA ALA A 489 -11.10 -20.57 35.25
C ALA A 489 -11.05 -22.06 35.63
N LEU A 490 -10.03 -22.79 35.20
CA LEU A 490 -9.85 -24.22 35.47
C LEU A 490 -9.03 -24.51 36.72
N ASN A 491 -8.31 -23.50 37.22
CA ASN A 491 -7.48 -23.57 38.42
C ASN A 491 -7.47 -22.23 39.16
N ASP A 492 -7.09 -22.29 40.44
CA ASP A 492 -6.86 -21.09 41.25
C ASP A 492 -5.63 -20.32 40.75
N SER A 493 -5.68 -18.99 40.85
CA SER A 493 -4.51 -18.14 40.64
C SER A 493 -3.36 -18.49 41.59
N PRO A 494 -2.10 -18.50 41.12
CA PRO A 494 -0.95 -18.68 41.99
C PRO A 494 -1.00 -17.69 43.16
N ALA A 495 -0.71 -18.16 44.38
CA ALA A 495 -0.68 -17.28 45.55
C ALA A 495 0.23 -16.06 45.26
N PRO A 496 -0.16 -14.83 45.68
CA PRO A 496 0.67 -13.66 45.47
C PRO A 496 2.05 -13.93 46.09
N LYS A 497 3.11 -13.89 45.27
CA LYS A 497 4.47 -13.90 45.81
C LYS A 497 4.56 -12.64 46.68
N SER A 498 4.82 -12.80 47.99
CA SER A 498 4.87 -11.64 48.88
C SER A 498 5.82 -10.60 48.30
N SER A 499 5.29 -9.39 48.11
CA SER A 499 6.09 -8.29 47.60
C SER A 499 7.16 -7.99 48.65
N LYS A 500 8.45 -8.08 48.27
CA LYS A 500 9.47 -7.33 48.99
C LYS A 500 9.12 -5.86 48.79
N THR A 501 8.86 -5.17 49.89
CA THR A 501 8.38 -3.79 49.99
C THR A 501 9.02 -2.87 48.94
N PRO A 502 8.26 -2.26 48.02
CA PRO A 502 8.77 -1.25 47.11
C PRO A 502 9.07 0.06 47.85
N LYS A 503 10.22 0.67 47.57
CA LYS A 503 10.57 2.04 47.98
C LYS A 503 9.84 3.02 47.05
N ALA A 504 9.02 3.91 47.60
CA ALA A 504 8.30 4.98 46.89
C ALA A 504 9.24 6.14 46.47
N PRO A 505 8.78 7.14 45.67
CA PRO A 505 7.95 7.08 44.46
C PRO A 505 8.48 8.02 43.33
N ASN A 506 8.25 7.71 42.05
CA ASN A 506 8.51 8.69 40.97
C ASN A 506 7.26 8.93 40.09
N THR A 507 6.66 10.11 40.31
CA THR A 507 5.76 10.96 39.51
C THR A 507 5.14 10.41 38.22
N GLY A 508 3.82 10.16 38.27
CA GLY A 508 2.98 9.60 37.19
C GLY A 508 2.46 10.57 36.12
N GLY A 509 3.35 11.31 35.44
CA GLY A 509 2.96 12.14 34.29
C GLY A 509 3.24 11.51 32.92
N GLU A 510 4.43 10.91 32.74
CA GLU A 510 4.90 10.44 31.42
C GLU A 510 4.56 8.98 31.12
N LYS A 511 4.14 8.21 32.11
CA LYS A 511 3.85 6.76 31.97
C LYS A 511 2.55 6.47 31.19
N LEU A 512 1.66 7.48 31.08
CA LEU A 512 0.33 7.37 30.48
C LEU A 512 0.38 7.26 28.94
N ALA A 513 1.30 7.97 28.29
CA ALA A 513 1.49 7.87 26.84
C ALA A 513 2.24 6.57 26.47
N VAL A 514 3.27 6.20 27.25
CA VAL A 514 4.17 5.08 26.94
C VAL A 514 3.48 3.71 26.95
N ASN A 515 2.48 3.49 27.82
CA ASN A 515 1.79 2.20 27.90
C ASN A 515 0.77 1.97 26.76
N LEU A 516 0.05 3.02 26.35
CA LEU A 516 -0.82 2.96 25.16
C LEU A 516 0.02 2.83 23.87
N ILE A 517 1.16 3.53 23.80
CA ILE A 517 2.09 3.45 22.66
C ILE A 517 2.78 2.08 22.59
N GLY A 518 3.17 1.50 23.73
CA GLY A 518 3.77 0.16 23.80
C GLY A 518 2.81 -0.95 23.36
N ALA A 519 1.50 -0.77 23.59
CA ALA A 519 0.48 -1.68 23.11
C ALA A 519 0.35 -1.71 21.58
N ILE A 520 0.57 -0.57 20.89
CA ILE A 520 0.58 -0.47 19.42
C ILE A 520 1.86 -1.11 18.84
N ALA A 521 3.01 -0.91 19.50
CA ALA A 521 4.30 -1.47 19.05
C ALA A 521 4.41 -3.00 19.27
N GLY A 522 3.74 -3.55 20.29
CA GLY A 522 3.74 -4.99 20.58
C GLY A 522 2.99 -5.83 19.54
N VAL A 523 1.91 -5.30 18.95
CA VAL A 523 1.08 -6.01 17.96
C VAL A 523 1.80 -6.11 16.60
N ALA A 524 2.60 -5.12 16.23
CA ALA A 524 3.48 -5.18 15.05
C ALA A 524 4.67 -6.15 15.21
N SER A 525 4.95 -6.65 16.43
CA SER A 525 6.18 -7.40 16.74
C SER A 525 5.94 -8.90 17.00
N ALA A 526 4.71 -9.40 16.86
CA ALA A 526 4.38 -10.80 17.18
C ALA A 526 5.05 -11.85 16.25
N VAL A 527 5.80 -11.43 15.22
CA VAL A 527 6.54 -12.34 14.33
C VAL A 527 8.08 -12.27 14.54
N ALA A 528 8.61 -11.42 15.44
CA ALA A 528 10.06 -11.18 15.52
C ALA A 528 10.72 -11.32 16.92
N LEU A 529 10.19 -12.14 17.83
CA LEU A 529 10.86 -12.42 19.12
C LEU A 529 11.43 -13.85 19.20
N LEU A 530 12.44 -14.10 18.37
CA LEU A 530 13.43 -15.17 18.57
C LEU A 530 14.83 -14.56 18.58
N ILE A 531 15.17 -13.80 19.63
CA ILE A 531 16.56 -13.55 19.99
C ILE A 531 16.76 -13.84 21.47
N VAL A 532 17.31 -15.02 21.71
CA VAL A 532 17.89 -15.46 22.98
C VAL A 532 19.02 -14.50 23.35
N ALA A 533 18.77 -13.56 24.26
CA ALA A 533 19.83 -12.84 24.94
C ALA A 533 20.32 -13.65 26.15
N LYS A 534 21.27 -14.56 25.92
CA LYS A 534 22.15 -15.09 26.98
C LYS A 534 22.81 -13.91 27.70
N ARG A 535 22.34 -13.57 28.90
CA ARG A 535 23.08 -12.68 29.82
C ARG A 535 24.39 -13.38 30.22
N LYS A 536 25.49 -12.99 29.57
CA LYS A 536 26.85 -13.20 30.11
C LYS A 536 26.96 -12.38 31.40
N SER A 537 27.11 -13.09 32.52
CA SER A 537 27.59 -12.54 33.78
C SER A 537 28.96 -11.88 33.57
N PHE A 538 29.07 -10.60 33.91
CA PHE A 538 30.35 -9.96 34.17
C PHE A 538 30.49 -9.76 35.68
N ASN A 539 31.52 -10.39 36.23
CA ASN A 539 32.00 -10.30 37.60
C ASN A 539 32.12 -8.85 38.09
N LYS A 540 31.76 -8.64 39.36
CA LYS A 540 32.35 -7.59 40.19
C LYS A 540 33.27 -8.25 41.21
N LYS A 541 34.55 -7.84 41.12
CA LYS A 541 35.67 -7.87 42.08
C LYS A 541 35.84 -9.10 42.96
#